data_AF-A0A928NJR8-F1
#
_entry.id   AF-A0A928NJR8-F1
#
_cell.length_a   1.000
_cell.length_b   1.000
_cell.length_c   1.000
_cell.angle_alpha   90.00
_cell.angle_beta   90.00
_cell.angle_gamma   90.00
#
_symmetry.space_group_name_H-M   'P 1'
#
loop_
_entity.id
_entity.type
_entity.pdbx_description
1 polymer ?
#
loop_
_entity_poly.entity_id
_entity_poly.type
_entity_poly.pdbx_seq_one_letter_code
_entity_poly.pdbx_strand_id
1 'polypeptide(L)'
;MVFLIAKCLLGSIWQLHFFAGFITGVNSFLKPLSASEEKMYLDMYRNGDKGARDILIERNLRLVAHVAKKYSQSAQEQEDIISIGTIGLIKGINTFDSQKGTRLATYVAKCIDNEILMSLRGDKKTKNDILLNDPVGTDKEGNEVTLLEKISAEGDGIYEEVSLKMQVYELYEKIRSTLVQREKEIIYLRYGLCGGDIYTQNEIAKMMNISRSYVSRIEKKAIEKLREAMFFEQ
;
A
#
# COMPACT_ATOMS: atom_id res chain seq x y z
N MET A 1 20.87 12.14 -50.93
CA MET A 1 20.01 13.16 -50.27
C MET A 1 18.51 12.88 -50.50
N VAL A 2 18.05 12.74 -51.74
CA VAL A 2 16.64 12.46 -52.09
C VAL A 2 16.08 11.17 -51.46
N PHE A 3 16.85 10.08 -51.44
CA PHE A 3 16.44 8.81 -50.82
C PHE A 3 16.26 8.87 -49.30
N LEU A 4 17.01 9.76 -48.62
CA LEU A 4 16.94 9.93 -47.17
C LEU A 4 15.69 10.72 -46.78
N ILE A 5 15.33 11.72 -47.59
CA ILE A 5 14.11 12.52 -47.43
C ILE A 5 12.86 11.66 -47.68
N ALA A 6 12.87 10.79 -48.69
CA ALA A 6 11.76 9.88 -48.98
C ALA A 6 11.49 8.88 -47.84
N LYS A 7 12.53 8.30 -47.22
CA LYS A 7 12.37 7.41 -46.05
C LYS A 7 11.81 8.14 -44.83
N CYS A 8 12.25 9.39 -44.59
CA CYS A 8 11.73 10.22 -43.50
C CYS A 8 10.23 10.54 -43.71
N LEU A 9 9.85 10.94 -44.93
CA LEU A 9 8.45 11.23 -45.28
C LEU A 9 7.54 10.01 -45.17
N LEU A 10 8.00 8.83 -45.63
CA LEU A 10 7.27 7.58 -45.41
C LEU A 10 7.10 7.29 -43.92
N GLY A 11 8.17 7.38 -43.11
CA GLY A 11 8.09 7.17 -41.65
C GLY A 11 7.11 8.13 -40.95
N SER A 12 7.09 9.40 -41.34
CA SER A 12 6.13 10.39 -40.83
C SER A 12 4.68 10.08 -41.23
N ILE A 13 4.45 9.48 -42.41
CA ILE A 13 3.13 9.03 -42.85
C ILE A 13 2.63 7.85 -42.01
N TRP A 14 3.50 6.90 -41.64
CA TRP A 14 3.14 5.80 -40.72
C TRP A 14 2.81 6.31 -39.31
N GLN A 15 3.56 7.29 -38.79
CA GLN A 15 3.26 7.94 -37.51
C GLN A 15 1.95 8.75 -37.55
N LEU A 16 1.65 9.43 -38.66
CA LEU A 16 0.38 10.11 -38.88
C LEU A 16 -0.79 9.13 -38.98
N HIS A 17 -0.61 7.92 -39.50
CA HIS A 17 -1.65 6.89 -39.52
C HIS A 17 -1.95 6.36 -38.10
N PHE A 18 -0.91 6.17 -37.29
CA PHE A 18 -1.07 5.80 -35.88
C PHE A 18 -1.79 6.90 -35.08
N PHE A 19 -1.46 8.17 -35.34
CA PHE A 19 -2.17 9.32 -34.75
C PHE A 19 -3.60 9.49 -35.28
N ALA A 20 -3.83 9.26 -36.57
CA ALA A 20 -5.16 9.35 -37.19
C ALA A 20 -6.12 8.26 -36.67
N GLY A 21 -5.62 7.04 -36.40
CA GLY A 21 -6.37 5.99 -35.72
C GLY A 21 -6.73 6.33 -34.28
N PHE A 22 -5.93 7.17 -33.61
CA PHE A 22 -6.23 7.69 -32.27
C PHE A 22 -7.24 8.86 -32.29
N ILE A 23 -7.32 9.60 -33.40
CA ILE A 23 -8.27 10.72 -33.59
C ILE A 23 -9.69 10.25 -33.94
N THR A 24 -9.88 9.00 -34.37
CA THR A 24 -11.22 8.40 -34.43
C THR A 24 -11.67 8.02 -33.02
N GLY A 25 -12.04 9.04 -32.24
CA GLY A 25 -12.52 8.90 -30.89
C GLY A 25 -13.78 8.04 -30.79
N VAL A 26 -14.28 7.96 -29.55
CA VAL A 26 -15.46 7.26 -28.99
C VAL A 26 -16.80 7.48 -29.74
N ASN A 27 -16.79 8.04 -30.95
CA ASN A 27 -17.93 8.31 -31.82
C ASN A 27 -18.13 7.31 -32.97
N SER A 28 -17.28 6.28 -33.13
CA SER A 28 -17.44 5.27 -34.20
C SER A 28 -18.23 4.03 -33.76
N PHE A 29 -19.13 4.15 -32.78
CA PHE A 29 -20.00 3.02 -32.41
C PHE A 29 -20.84 2.58 -33.60
N LEU A 30 -20.87 1.26 -33.82
CA LEU A 30 -21.73 0.66 -34.85
C LEU A 30 -23.20 1.02 -34.60
N LYS A 31 -23.96 1.14 -35.69
CA LYS A 31 -25.40 1.38 -35.60
C LYS A 31 -26.07 0.19 -34.90
N PRO A 32 -27.09 0.44 -34.06
CA PRO A 32 -27.85 -0.63 -33.40
C PRO A 32 -28.50 -1.55 -34.44
N LEU A 33 -28.68 -2.80 -34.06
CA LEU A 33 -29.38 -3.79 -34.90
C LEU A 33 -30.87 -3.46 -34.99
N SER A 34 -31.49 -3.84 -36.10
CA SER A 34 -32.94 -3.90 -36.20
C SER A 34 -33.51 -5.03 -35.32
N ALA A 35 -34.80 -4.97 -34.99
CA ALA A 35 -35.43 -5.99 -34.15
C ALA A 35 -35.37 -7.41 -34.76
N SER A 36 -35.41 -7.52 -36.09
CA SER A 36 -35.26 -8.80 -36.80
C SER A 36 -33.84 -9.33 -36.74
N GLU A 37 -32.83 -8.47 -36.91
CA GLU A 37 -31.42 -8.87 -36.82
C GLU A 37 -31.06 -9.24 -35.38
N GLU A 38 -31.50 -8.47 -34.39
CA GLU A 38 -31.29 -8.77 -32.97
C GLU A 38 -31.82 -10.16 -32.62
N LYS A 39 -33.04 -10.49 -33.07
CA LYS A 39 -33.60 -11.83 -32.86
C LYS A 39 -32.77 -12.92 -33.54
N MET A 40 -32.34 -12.69 -34.79
CA MET A 40 -31.50 -13.63 -35.52
C MET A 40 -30.19 -13.94 -34.79
N TYR A 41 -29.46 -12.91 -34.34
CA TYR A 41 -28.20 -13.10 -33.61
C TYR A 41 -28.40 -13.73 -32.24
N LEU A 42 -29.51 -13.44 -31.55
CA LEU A 42 -29.85 -14.12 -30.29
C LEU A 42 -30.11 -15.61 -30.48
N ASP A 43 -30.80 -16.00 -31.56
CA ASP A 43 -31.06 -17.40 -31.88
C ASP A 43 -29.77 -18.12 -32.31
N MET A 44 -28.89 -17.46 -33.09
CA MET A 44 -27.56 -17.97 -33.43
C MET A 44 -26.69 -18.20 -32.18
N TYR A 45 -26.68 -17.24 -31.26
CA TYR A 45 -25.93 -17.36 -30.00
C TYR A 45 -26.44 -18.53 -29.14
N ARG A 46 -27.77 -18.72 -29.06
CA ARG A 46 -28.38 -19.87 -28.38
C ARG A 46 -27.97 -21.22 -28.99
N ASN A 47 -27.75 -21.25 -30.29
CA ASN A 47 -27.24 -22.43 -30.99
C ASN A 47 -25.72 -22.63 -30.85
N GLY A 48 -25.04 -21.82 -30.03
CA GLY A 48 -23.62 -21.95 -29.69
C GLY A 48 -22.67 -21.08 -30.50
N ASP A 49 -23.17 -20.19 -31.36
CA ASP A 49 -22.32 -19.29 -32.14
C ASP A 49 -21.77 -18.14 -31.29
N LYS A 50 -20.47 -18.19 -31.00
CA LYS A 50 -19.78 -17.13 -30.26
C LYS A 50 -19.61 -15.83 -31.06
N GLY A 51 -19.56 -15.89 -32.39
CA GLY A 51 -19.46 -14.69 -33.23
C GLY A 51 -20.72 -13.83 -33.15
N ALA A 52 -21.89 -14.47 -33.02
CA ALA A 52 -23.16 -13.77 -32.80
C ALA A 52 -23.17 -12.98 -31.48
N ARG A 53 -22.52 -13.51 -30.42
CA ARG A 53 -22.37 -12.81 -29.14
C ARG A 53 -21.56 -11.53 -29.28
N ASP A 54 -20.44 -11.60 -29.99
CA ASP A 54 -19.55 -10.45 -30.15
C ASP A 54 -20.23 -9.33 -30.95
N ILE A 55 -20.98 -9.69 -32.00
CA ILE A 55 -21.81 -8.75 -32.75
C ILE A 55 -22.87 -8.09 -31.84
N LEU A 56 -23.56 -8.86 -31.00
CA LEU A 56 -24.53 -8.31 -30.05
C LEU A 56 -23.88 -7.34 -29.07
N ILE A 57 -22.64 -7.60 -28.62
CA ILE A 57 -21.89 -6.72 -27.73
C ILE A 57 -21.54 -5.41 -28.45
N GLU A 58 -20.84 -5.50 -29.59
CA GLU A 58 -20.35 -4.33 -30.33
C GLU A 58 -21.48 -3.38 -30.74
N ARG A 59 -22.62 -3.94 -31.17
CA ARG A 59 -23.80 -3.18 -31.60
C ARG A 59 -24.53 -2.47 -30.45
N ASN A 60 -24.26 -2.85 -29.20
CA ASN A 60 -24.87 -2.29 -28.00
C ASN A 60 -23.89 -1.42 -27.18
N LEU A 61 -22.64 -1.22 -27.61
CA LEU A 61 -21.67 -0.37 -26.90
C LEU A 61 -22.14 1.09 -26.74
N ARG A 62 -22.91 1.61 -27.70
CA ARG A 62 -23.50 2.96 -27.60
C ARG A 62 -24.43 3.11 -26.39
N LEU A 63 -25.13 2.04 -26.01
CA LEU A 63 -25.99 2.03 -24.82
C LEU A 63 -25.14 2.15 -23.54
N VAL A 64 -23.99 1.47 -23.48
CA VAL A 64 -23.05 1.56 -22.36
C VAL A 64 -22.59 3.00 -22.17
N ALA A 65 -22.13 3.65 -23.24
CA ALA A 65 -21.71 5.05 -23.18
C ALA A 65 -22.82 5.99 -22.73
N HIS A 66 -24.07 5.74 -23.15
CA HIS A 66 -25.22 6.52 -22.73
C HIS A 66 -25.53 6.35 -21.23
N VAL A 67 -25.52 5.11 -20.72
CA VAL A 67 -25.78 4.80 -19.31
C VAL A 67 -24.64 5.33 -18.42
N ALA A 68 -23.39 5.14 -18.84
CA ALA A 68 -22.19 5.59 -18.13
C ALA A 68 -22.20 7.10 -17.83
N LYS A 69 -22.72 7.92 -18.76
CA LYS A 69 -22.80 9.38 -18.62
C LYS A 69 -23.55 9.85 -17.36
N LYS A 70 -24.47 9.05 -16.83
CA LYS A 70 -25.20 9.35 -15.60
C LYS A 70 -24.31 9.30 -14.34
N TYR A 71 -23.20 8.57 -14.41
CA TYR A 71 -22.36 8.24 -13.25
C TYR A 71 -21.01 8.96 -13.25
N SER A 72 -20.54 9.49 -14.38
CA SER A 72 -19.26 10.18 -14.54
C SER A 72 -19.38 11.70 -14.36
N GLN A 73 -18.44 12.33 -13.64
CA GLN A 73 -18.29 13.78 -13.53
C GLN A 73 -17.15 14.34 -14.40
N SER A 74 -16.15 13.50 -14.73
CA SER A 74 -15.01 13.85 -15.58
C SER A 74 -14.86 12.91 -16.78
N ALA A 75 -14.10 13.31 -17.79
CA ALA A 75 -13.83 12.48 -18.98
C ALA A 75 -13.05 11.20 -18.63
N GLN A 76 -12.06 11.29 -17.72
CA GLN A 76 -11.29 10.14 -17.26
C GLN A 76 -12.18 9.11 -16.54
N GLU A 77 -13.02 9.59 -15.63
CA GLU A 77 -13.98 8.75 -14.90
C GLU A 77 -15.01 8.12 -15.85
N GLN A 78 -15.34 8.81 -16.95
CA GLN A 78 -16.25 8.29 -17.97
C GLN A 78 -15.68 7.07 -18.69
N GLU A 79 -14.38 7.04 -19.01
CA GLU A 79 -13.73 5.89 -19.65
C GLU A 79 -13.72 4.65 -18.74
N ASP A 80 -13.44 4.84 -17.45
CA ASP A 80 -13.45 3.77 -16.45
C ASP A 80 -14.87 3.21 -16.27
N ILE A 81 -15.88 4.08 -16.16
CA ILE A 81 -17.28 3.68 -16.04
C ILE A 81 -17.77 2.96 -17.31
N ILE A 82 -17.34 3.38 -18.51
CA ILE A 82 -17.65 2.67 -19.76
C ILE A 82 -17.05 1.26 -19.74
N SER A 83 -15.83 1.11 -19.24
CA SER A 83 -15.16 -0.19 -19.14
C SER A 83 -15.91 -1.12 -18.19
N ILE A 84 -16.30 -0.64 -17.00
CA ILE A 84 -17.13 -1.39 -16.03
C ILE A 84 -18.50 -1.71 -16.63
N GLY A 85 -19.15 -0.73 -17.28
CA GLY A 85 -20.43 -0.91 -17.92
C GLY A 85 -20.39 -1.96 -19.06
N THR A 86 -19.27 -2.08 -19.76
CA THR A 86 -19.06 -3.10 -20.79
C THR A 86 -19.06 -4.51 -20.20
N ILE A 87 -18.53 -4.69 -18.99
CA ILE A 87 -18.63 -5.96 -18.25
C ILE A 87 -20.11 -6.26 -17.94
N GLY A 88 -20.88 -5.27 -17.51
CA GLY A 88 -22.32 -5.40 -17.28
C GLY A 88 -23.11 -5.76 -18.54
N LEU A 89 -22.76 -5.17 -19.68
CA LEU A 89 -23.31 -5.51 -21.00
C LEU A 89 -23.03 -6.97 -21.36
N ILE A 90 -21.78 -7.41 -21.23
CA ILE A 90 -21.36 -8.78 -21.52
C ILE A 90 -22.13 -9.77 -20.66
N LYS A 91 -22.22 -9.52 -19.34
CA LYS A 91 -23.00 -10.34 -18.41
C LYS A 91 -24.47 -10.38 -18.83
N GLY A 92 -25.04 -9.22 -19.17
CA GLY A 92 -26.43 -9.09 -19.62
C GLY A 92 -26.72 -9.89 -20.89
N ILE A 93 -25.84 -9.85 -21.90
CA ILE A 93 -26.01 -10.65 -23.13
C ILE A 93 -25.88 -12.14 -22.83
N ASN A 94 -24.92 -12.53 -21.98
CA ASN A 94 -24.72 -13.93 -21.62
C ASN A 94 -25.93 -14.55 -20.89
N THR A 95 -26.67 -13.76 -20.10
CA THR A 95 -27.79 -14.24 -19.28
C THR A 95 -29.17 -13.86 -19.80
N PHE A 96 -29.25 -13.18 -20.95
CA PHE A 96 -30.51 -12.72 -21.50
C PHE A 96 -31.40 -13.88 -21.98
N ASP A 97 -32.70 -13.77 -21.71
CA ASP A 97 -33.69 -14.72 -22.16
C ASP A 97 -34.88 -14.01 -22.81
N SER A 98 -35.04 -14.23 -24.12
CA SER A 98 -36.12 -13.64 -24.92
C SER A 98 -37.51 -14.20 -24.57
N GLN A 99 -37.62 -15.34 -23.90
CA GLN A 99 -38.92 -15.90 -23.48
C GLN A 99 -39.59 -15.08 -22.38
N LYS A 100 -38.82 -14.28 -21.64
CA LYS A 100 -39.32 -13.44 -20.54
C LYS A 100 -40.01 -12.15 -21.01
N GLY A 101 -40.13 -11.93 -22.32
CA GLY A 101 -40.91 -10.83 -22.90
C GLY A 101 -40.30 -9.43 -22.77
N THR A 102 -39.10 -9.29 -22.18
CA THR A 102 -38.39 -8.01 -22.07
C THR A 102 -37.48 -7.76 -23.26
N ARG A 103 -37.42 -6.51 -23.75
CA ARG A 103 -36.45 -6.12 -24.79
C ARG A 103 -35.02 -6.27 -24.28
N LEU A 104 -34.09 -6.70 -25.14
CA LEU A 104 -32.67 -6.90 -24.80
C LEU A 104 -32.07 -5.64 -24.18
N ALA A 105 -32.24 -4.49 -24.85
CA ALA A 105 -31.73 -3.20 -24.36
C ALA A 105 -32.21 -2.85 -22.94
N THR A 106 -33.46 -3.16 -22.59
CA THR A 106 -34.02 -2.89 -21.25
C THR A 106 -33.38 -3.77 -20.18
N TYR A 107 -33.15 -5.05 -20.49
CA TYR A 107 -32.51 -5.99 -19.57
C TYR A 107 -31.02 -5.65 -19.39
N VAL A 108 -30.33 -5.43 -20.50
CA VAL A 108 -28.91 -5.08 -20.55
C VAL A 108 -28.64 -3.76 -19.84
N ALA A 109 -29.48 -2.73 -20.03
CA ALA A 109 -29.35 -1.46 -19.31
C ALA A 109 -29.35 -1.66 -17.78
N LYS A 110 -30.22 -2.54 -17.25
CA LYS A 110 -30.21 -2.89 -15.82
C LYS A 110 -28.93 -3.61 -15.39
N CYS A 111 -28.36 -4.45 -16.25
CA CYS A 111 -27.10 -5.15 -15.96
C CYS A 111 -25.91 -4.19 -15.95
N ILE A 112 -25.88 -3.24 -16.89
CA ILE A 112 -24.89 -2.16 -16.95
C ILE A 112 -24.99 -1.29 -15.69
N ASP A 113 -26.18 -0.81 -15.35
CA ASP A 113 -26.42 -0.01 -14.14
C ASP A 113 -25.94 -0.74 -12.88
N ASN A 114 -26.26 -2.03 -12.76
CA ASN A 114 -25.88 -2.83 -11.60
C ASN A 114 -24.36 -2.98 -11.46
N GLU A 115 -23.65 -3.27 -12.55
CA GLU A 115 -22.19 -3.44 -12.49
C GLU A 115 -21.48 -2.13 -12.11
N ILE A 116 -21.91 -1.01 -12.69
CA ILE A 116 -21.40 0.33 -12.33
C ILE A 116 -21.67 0.61 -10.84
N LEU A 117 -22.90 0.36 -10.38
CA LEU A 117 -23.25 0.57 -8.97
C LEU A 117 -22.47 -0.34 -8.02
N MET A 118 -22.12 -1.55 -8.43
CA MET A 118 -21.28 -2.44 -7.61
C MET A 118 -19.86 -1.90 -7.46
N SER A 119 -19.26 -1.39 -8.54
CA SER A 119 -17.93 -0.76 -8.49
C SER A 119 -17.94 0.46 -7.57
N LEU A 120 -18.88 1.39 -7.77
CA LEU A 120 -19.00 2.60 -6.98
C LEU A 120 -19.25 2.33 -5.48
N ARG A 121 -19.87 1.19 -5.14
CA ARG A 121 -20.02 0.75 -3.74
C ARG A 121 -18.72 0.19 -3.15
N GLY A 122 -17.88 -0.43 -3.98
CA GLY A 122 -16.54 -0.85 -3.61
C GLY A 122 -15.66 0.34 -3.23
N ASP A 123 -15.65 1.37 -4.08
CA ASP A 123 -14.81 2.56 -3.90
C ASP A 123 -15.18 3.40 -2.66
N LYS A 124 -16.44 3.32 -2.22
CA LYS A 124 -16.86 3.96 -0.96
C LYS A 124 -16.12 3.44 0.27
N LYS A 125 -15.59 2.20 0.23
CA LYS A 125 -14.85 1.63 1.36
C LYS A 125 -13.51 2.32 1.58
N THR A 126 -12.86 2.74 0.50
CA THR A 126 -11.53 3.36 0.49
C THR A 126 -11.59 4.88 0.33
N LYS A 127 -12.78 5.47 0.20
CA LYS A 127 -12.97 6.92 -0.02
C LYS A 127 -12.37 7.80 1.09
N ASN A 128 -12.28 7.28 2.31
CA ASN A 128 -11.73 8.02 3.45
C ASN A 128 -10.27 7.62 3.75
N ASP A 129 -9.65 6.81 2.90
CA ASP A 129 -8.24 6.45 3.05
C ASP A 129 -7.40 7.68 2.71
N ILE A 130 -6.39 7.94 3.54
CA ILE A 130 -5.45 9.04 3.36
C ILE A 130 -4.11 8.40 2.95
N LEU A 131 -3.45 8.95 1.94
CA LEU A 131 -2.12 8.48 1.58
C LEU A 131 -1.12 8.95 2.62
N LEU A 132 -0.26 8.04 3.06
CA LEU A 132 0.73 8.36 4.09
C LEU A 132 1.80 9.35 3.62
N ASN A 133 1.98 9.45 2.30
CA ASN A 133 2.88 10.39 1.65
C ASN A 133 2.19 11.71 1.27
N ASP A 134 0.90 11.87 1.54
CA ASP A 134 0.24 13.15 1.28
C ASP A 134 0.79 14.22 2.23
N PRO A 135 1.07 15.44 1.73
CA PRO A 135 1.53 16.53 2.56
C PRO A 135 0.41 16.95 3.53
N VAL A 136 0.74 17.01 4.81
CA VAL A 136 -0.19 17.39 5.89
C VAL A 136 -0.06 18.88 6.22
N GLY A 137 1.09 19.46 5.90
CA GLY A 137 1.38 20.86 6.13
C GLY A 137 2.81 21.18 5.72
N THR A 138 3.26 22.37 6.11
CA THR A 138 4.63 22.82 5.89
C THR A 138 5.36 22.97 7.21
N ASP A 139 6.65 22.64 7.24
CA ASP A 139 7.51 22.97 8.36
C ASP A 139 7.79 24.48 8.45
N LYS A 140 8.66 24.89 9.39
CA LYS A 140 9.06 26.30 9.56
C LYS A 140 9.96 26.82 8.43
N GLU A 141 10.49 25.93 7.61
CA GLU A 141 11.42 26.20 6.51
C GLU A 141 10.69 26.19 5.14
N GLY A 142 9.40 25.83 5.13
CA GLY A 142 8.55 25.79 3.95
C GLY A 142 8.56 24.43 3.22
N ASN A 143 9.19 23.40 3.78
CA ASN A 143 9.17 22.06 3.20
C ASN A 143 7.84 21.36 3.53
N GLU A 144 7.34 20.57 2.59
CA GLU A 144 6.16 19.75 2.78
C GLU A 144 6.45 18.61 3.76
N VAL A 145 5.64 18.48 4.80
CA VAL A 145 5.75 17.41 5.80
C VAL A 145 4.66 16.38 5.58
N THR A 146 5.03 15.11 5.56
CA THR A 146 4.11 13.99 5.30
C THR A 146 3.65 13.29 6.58
N LEU A 147 2.57 12.51 6.53
CA LEU A 147 2.13 11.70 7.67
C LEU A 147 3.20 10.68 8.09
N LEU A 148 3.91 10.09 7.12
CA LEU A 148 4.93 9.08 7.35
C LEU A 148 6.06 9.58 8.24
N GLU A 149 6.55 10.79 7.97
CA GLU A 149 7.63 11.42 8.75
C GLU A 149 7.23 11.62 10.21
N LYS A 150 5.97 12.00 10.44
CA LYS A 150 5.45 12.25 11.78
C LYS A 150 5.32 10.97 12.61
N ILE A 151 4.88 9.87 12.00
CA ILE A 151 4.76 8.56 12.68
C ILE A 151 6.16 7.95 12.95
N SER A 152 7.10 8.15 12.03
CA SER A 152 8.46 7.60 12.16
C SER A 152 9.29 8.25 13.26
N ALA A 153 8.87 9.44 13.74
CA ALA A 153 9.58 10.19 14.77
C ALA A 153 9.31 9.71 16.21
N GLU A 154 8.35 8.80 16.44
CA GLU A 154 7.99 8.34 17.80
C GLU A 154 8.83 7.18 18.34
N GLY A 155 9.69 6.58 17.52
CA GLY A 155 10.65 5.58 17.98
C GLY A 155 12.01 6.20 18.23
N ASP A 156 12.52 6.10 19.47
CA ASP A 156 13.97 6.14 19.69
C ASP A 156 14.60 5.17 18.69
N GLY A 157 15.61 5.63 17.95
CA GLY A 157 16.12 4.89 16.82
C GLY A 157 16.49 3.46 17.22
N ILE A 158 16.15 2.50 16.35
CA ILE A 158 16.50 1.09 16.52
C ILE A 158 18.00 0.94 16.84
N TYR A 159 18.82 1.87 16.33
CA TYR A 159 20.25 1.94 16.58
C TYR A 159 20.59 2.17 18.06
N GLU A 160 19.96 3.15 18.71
CA GLU A 160 20.16 3.46 20.12
C GLU A 160 19.77 2.27 21.02
N GLU A 161 18.62 1.64 20.76
CA GLU A 161 18.17 0.48 21.54
C GLU A 161 19.13 -0.71 21.40
N VAL A 162 19.58 -1.00 20.17
CA VAL A 162 20.53 -2.08 19.90
C VAL A 162 21.88 -1.79 20.54
N SER A 163 22.40 -0.56 20.40
CA SER A 163 23.66 -0.13 21.00
C SER A 163 23.62 -0.26 22.53
N LEU A 164 22.54 0.17 23.17
CA LEU A 164 22.36 0.04 24.62
C LEU A 164 22.37 -1.44 25.05
N LYS A 165 21.66 -2.31 24.34
CA LYS A 165 21.65 -3.75 24.64
C LYS A 165 23.06 -4.37 24.52
N MET A 166 23.84 -3.96 23.52
CA MET A 166 25.22 -4.41 23.36
C MET A 166 26.11 -3.96 24.52
N GLN A 167 26.04 -2.68 24.90
CA GLN A 167 26.80 -2.12 26.03
C GLN A 167 26.42 -2.79 27.36
N VAL A 168 25.13 -3.07 27.58
CA VAL A 168 24.66 -3.78 28.77
C VAL A 168 25.21 -5.20 28.81
N TYR A 169 25.21 -5.91 27.67
CA TYR A 169 25.79 -7.25 27.58
C TYR A 169 27.29 -7.24 27.91
N GLU A 170 28.04 -6.31 27.33
CA GLU A 170 29.46 -6.13 27.59
C GLU A 170 29.75 -5.84 29.07
N LEU A 171 28.97 -4.93 29.68
CA LEU A 171 29.07 -4.63 31.11
C LEU A 171 28.91 -5.90 31.97
N TYR A 172 27.91 -6.73 31.69
CA TYR A 172 27.69 -7.97 32.44
C TYR A 172 28.84 -8.97 32.27
N GLU A 173 29.41 -9.07 31.08
CA GLU A 173 30.60 -9.91 30.84
C GLU A 173 31.82 -9.38 31.59
N LYS A 174 32.08 -8.06 31.59
CA LYS A 174 33.18 -7.47 32.37
C LYS A 174 32.98 -7.62 33.88
N ILE A 175 31.75 -7.52 34.37
CA ILE A 175 31.43 -7.85 35.77
C ILE A 175 31.81 -9.30 36.08
N ARG A 176 31.50 -10.24 35.18
CA ARG A 176 31.82 -11.66 35.36
C ARG A 176 33.31 -11.96 35.31
N SER A 177 34.06 -11.36 34.39
CA SER A 177 35.49 -11.66 34.20
C SER A 177 36.41 -10.93 35.18
N THR A 178 36.08 -9.69 35.55
CA THR A 178 37.04 -8.76 36.21
C THR A 178 36.85 -8.68 37.72
N LEU A 179 35.59 -8.76 38.20
CA LEU A 179 35.29 -8.60 39.62
C LEU A 179 35.39 -9.93 40.37
N VAL A 180 35.92 -9.88 41.60
CA VAL A 180 35.86 -11.04 42.51
C VAL A 180 34.45 -11.20 43.08
N GLN A 181 34.12 -12.38 43.59
CA GLN A 181 32.77 -12.71 44.07
C GLN A 181 32.19 -11.66 45.03
N ARG A 182 33.00 -11.20 45.98
CA ARG A 182 32.57 -10.20 46.98
C ARG A 182 32.36 -8.80 46.38
N GLU A 183 33.10 -8.45 45.33
CA GLU A 183 32.89 -7.21 44.56
C GLU A 183 31.59 -7.31 43.75
N LYS A 184 31.35 -8.45 43.08
CA LYS A 184 30.13 -8.72 42.31
C LYS A 184 28.88 -8.60 43.16
N GLU A 185 28.86 -9.24 44.34
CA GLU A 185 27.73 -9.18 45.27
C GLU A 185 27.39 -7.75 45.69
N ILE A 186 28.40 -6.94 46.01
CA ILE A 186 28.19 -5.53 46.37
C ILE A 186 27.64 -4.75 45.18
N ILE A 187 28.18 -4.95 43.97
CA ILE A 187 27.70 -4.26 42.76
C ILE A 187 26.27 -4.67 42.40
N TYR A 188 25.93 -5.96 42.48
CA TYR A 188 24.58 -6.45 42.22
C TYR A 188 23.55 -5.85 43.17
N LEU A 189 23.83 -5.86 44.48
CA LEU A 189 22.93 -5.27 45.49
C LEU A 189 22.86 -3.74 45.38
N ARG A 190 23.98 -3.08 45.07
CA ARG A 190 24.05 -1.62 45.04
C ARG A 190 23.24 -1.03 43.90
N TYR A 191 23.21 -1.69 42.76
CA TYR A 191 22.60 -1.19 41.52
C TYR A 191 21.36 -1.98 41.09
N GLY A 192 20.93 -2.98 41.87
CA GLY A 192 19.75 -3.79 41.53
C GLY A 192 19.93 -4.61 40.25
N LEU A 193 21.16 -5.07 39.98
CA LEU A 193 21.44 -5.84 38.76
C LEU A 193 20.89 -7.27 38.88
N CYS A 194 20.73 -7.94 37.73
CA CYS A 194 20.15 -9.29 37.65
C CYS A 194 18.72 -9.41 38.23
N GLY A 195 17.94 -8.32 38.22
CA GLY A 195 16.56 -8.30 38.73
C GLY A 195 16.45 -8.22 40.26
N GLY A 196 17.53 -7.84 40.94
CA GLY A 196 17.50 -7.56 42.39
C GLY A 196 17.06 -6.14 42.73
N ASP A 197 16.77 -5.90 44.01
CA ASP A 197 16.46 -4.58 44.53
C ASP A 197 17.71 -3.71 44.72
N ILE A 198 17.52 -2.39 44.75
CA ILE A 198 18.58 -1.41 45.02
C ILE A 198 18.75 -1.25 46.53
N TYR A 199 20.00 -1.38 47.00
CA TYR A 199 20.35 -1.20 48.42
C TYR A 199 21.37 -0.09 48.64
N THR A 200 21.24 0.61 49.77
CA THR A 200 22.22 1.58 50.25
C THR A 200 23.48 0.89 50.80
N GLN A 201 24.62 1.58 50.78
CA GLN A 201 25.86 1.06 51.40
C GLN A 201 25.68 0.63 52.87
N ASN A 202 24.81 1.32 53.62
CA ASN A 202 24.52 0.99 55.01
C ASN A 202 23.73 -0.31 55.12
N GLU A 203 22.77 -0.56 54.23
CA GLU A 203 22.00 -1.81 54.20
C GLU A 203 22.88 -2.98 53.77
N ILE A 204 23.69 -2.81 52.74
CA ILE A 204 24.67 -3.80 52.30
C ILE A 204 25.66 -4.13 53.42
N ALA A 205 26.14 -3.11 54.14
CA ALA A 205 27.05 -3.29 55.26
C ALA A 205 26.43 -4.16 56.37
N LYS A 206 25.16 -3.91 56.71
CA LYS A 206 24.40 -4.72 57.68
C LYS A 206 24.22 -6.16 57.18
N MET A 207 23.81 -6.34 55.92
CA MET A 207 23.60 -7.66 55.32
C MET A 207 24.88 -8.50 55.27
N MET A 208 26.02 -7.88 54.97
CA MET A 208 27.31 -8.55 54.84
C MET A 208 28.15 -8.58 56.13
N ASN A 209 27.60 -8.08 57.24
CA ASN A 209 28.26 -7.94 58.55
C ASN A 209 29.65 -7.28 58.49
N ILE A 210 29.75 -6.15 57.79
CA ILE A 210 30.97 -5.35 57.63
C ILE A 210 30.68 -3.87 57.83
N SER A 211 31.72 -3.03 57.94
CA SER A 211 31.50 -1.58 58.08
C SER A 211 31.05 -0.96 56.75
N ARG A 212 30.20 0.07 56.82
CA ARG A 212 29.81 0.86 55.63
C ARG A 212 31.01 1.46 54.90
N SER A 213 32.02 1.91 55.64
CA SER A 213 33.27 2.41 55.04
C SER A 213 33.96 1.32 54.20
N TYR A 214 33.94 0.07 54.66
CA TYR A 214 34.50 -1.05 53.91
C TYR A 214 33.71 -1.36 52.63
N VAL A 215 32.37 -1.36 52.68
CA VAL A 215 31.52 -1.47 51.47
C VAL A 215 31.85 -0.37 50.46
N SER A 216 31.93 0.89 50.91
CA SER A 216 32.26 2.02 50.03
C SER A 216 33.63 1.89 49.37
N ARG A 217 34.64 1.37 50.09
CA ARG A 217 35.96 1.10 49.51
C ARG A 217 35.91 0.00 48.44
N ILE A 218 35.15 -1.07 48.69
CA ILE A 218 35.00 -2.17 47.72
C ILE A 218 34.24 -1.71 46.48
N GLU A 219 33.11 -1.02 46.65
CA GLU A 219 32.32 -0.43 45.56
C GLU A 219 33.19 0.46 44.67
N LYS A 220 33.94 1.40 45.27
CA LYS A 220 34.83 2.30 44.52
C LYS A 220 35.89 1.52 43.74
N LYS A 221 36.50 0.51 44.35
CA LYS A 221 37.52 -0.33 43.69
C LYS A 221 36.93 -1.15 42.56
N ALA A 222 35.73 -1.71 42.74
CA ALA A 222 35.05 -2.48 41.72
C ALA A 222 34.66 -1.62 40.51
N ILE A 223 34.12 -0.41 40.74
CA ILE A 223 33.80 0.54 39.67
C ILE A 223 35.06 0.94 38.90
N GLU A 224 36.18 1.19 39.59
CA GLU A 224 37.44 1.55 38.92
C GLU A 224 37.94 0.42 38.02
N LYS A 225 37.90 -0.83 38.49
CA LYS A 225 38.24 -2.02 37.69
C LYS A 225 37.35 -2.18 36.47
N LEU A 226 36.04 -1.97 36.62
CA LEU A 226 35.10 -2.03 35.51
C LEU A 226 35.37 -0.91 34.50
N ARG A 227 35.67 0.30 34.99
CA ARG A 227 36.06 1.42 34.14
C ARG A 227 37.29 1.05 33.31
N GLU A 228 38.38 0.63 33.95
CA GLU A 228 39.58 0.20 33.23
C GLU A 228 39.27 -0.91 32.21
N ALA A 229 38.53 -1.94 32.60
CA ALA A 229 38.20 -3.06 31.72
C ALA A 229 37.31 -2.67 30.52
N MET A 230 36.52 -1.60 30.61
CA MET A 230 35.69 -1.10 29.50
C MET A 230 36.41 -0.08 28.60
N PHE A 231 37.43 0.63 29.10
CA PHE A 231 38.16 1.64 28.31
C PHE A 231 39.44 1.12 27.64
N PHE A 232 40.01 -0.01 28.07
CA PHE A 232 41.24 -0.57 27.49
C PHE A 232 41.03 -1.56 26.33
N GLU A 233 39.78 -1.80 25.89
CA GLU A 233 39.45 -2.65 24.73
C GLU A 233 38.87 -1.88 23.52
N GLN A 234 39.00 -0.54 23.49
CA GLN A 234 38.71 0.29 22.31
C GLN A 234 39.97 0.60 21.48
#